data_AF-A0A183HSR7-F1
#
_entry.id   AF-A0A183HSR7-F1
#
_cell.length_a   1.000
_cell.length_b   1.000
_cell.length_c   1.000
_cell.angle_alpha   90.00
_cell.angle_beta   90.00
_cell.angle_gamma   90.00
#
_symmetry.space_group_name_H-M   'P 1'
#
loop_
_entity.id
_entity.type
_entity.pdbx_description
1 polymer ?
#
loop_
_entity_poly.entity_id
_entity_poly.type
_entity_poly.pdbx_seq_one_letter_code
_entity_poly.pdbx_strand_id
1 'polypeptide(L)'
;INSRPTSIKEAEVEVCKHRVIQNEILVHEASMDTLNSAAKRIIAADPSTANSTQPMIDKLNSSWHMLVDKLEDVWVQLDDARKAAENLGGEVDRWAMWLQDKDADLSQIKPTGGLPETAQAQLDDFFVLKAEIEQNRPALEAHLETATKYLSDSDRDSWIVQRGVQLTKKWIQVMGS
;
A
#
# COMPACT_ATOMS: atom_id res chain seq x y z
N ILE A 1 15.71 6.35 -3.31
CA ILE A 1 14.57 5.48 -2.95
C ILE A 1 13.30 6.25 -3.26
N ASN A 2 12.42 5.70 -4.08
CA ASN A 2 11.07 6.23 -4.25
C ASN A 2 10.25 5.81 -3.01
N SER A 3 9.85 6.74 -2.15
CA SER A 3 9.09 6.43 -0.93
C SER A 3 7.59 6.25 -1.18
N ARG A 4 7.13 6.46 -2.42
CA ARG A 4 5.73 6.33 -2.84
C ARG A 4 5.63 5.46 -4.10
N PRO A 5 5.87 4.15 -3.97
CA PRO A 5 5.78 3.24 -5.09
C PRO A 5 4.35 3.18 -5.62
N THR A 6 4.21 3.15 -6.94
CA THR A 6 2.90 3.10 -7.60
C THR A 6 2.41 1.68 -7.81
N SER A 7 3.29 0.67 -7.79
CA SER A 7 2.96 -0.75 -7.95
C SER A 7 3.56 -1.67 -6.88
N ILE A 8 2.96 -2.85 -6.64
CA ILE A 8 3.51 -3.86 -5.70
C ILE A 8 4.96 -4.21 -6.10
N LYS A 9 5.20 -4.46 -7.39
CA LYS A 9 6.53 -4.77 -7.90
C LYS A 9 7.53 -3.64 -7.65
N GLU A 10 7.09 -2.39 -7.81
CA GLU A 10 7.92 -1.22 -7.51
C GLU A 10 8.18 -1.10 -6.00
N ALA A 11 7.18 -1.35 -5.16
CA ALA A 11 7.31 -1.35 -3.70
C ALA A 11 8.32 -2.41 -3.24
N GLU A 12 8.25 -3.63 -3.78
CA GLU A 12 9.22 -4.70 -3.50
C GLU A 12 10.65 -4.31 -3.90
N VAL A 13 10.81 -3.66 -5.06
CA VAL A 13 12.11 -3.17 -5.53
C VAL A 13 12.66 -2.09 -4.60
N GLU A 14 11.84 -1.12 -4.20
CA GLU A 14 12.26 -0.04 -3.30
C GLU A 14 12.56 -0.54 -1.88
N VAL A 15 11.82 -1.54 -1.39
CA VAL A 15 12.14 -2.26 -0.15
C VAL A 15 13.50 -2.95 -0.24
N CYS A 16 13.82 -3.60 -1.36
CA CYS A 16 15.13 -4.21 -1.56
C CYS A 16 16.26 -3.16 -1.56
N LYS A 17 16.08 -2.03 -2.25
CA LYS A 17 17.04 -0.92 -2.26
C LYS A 17 17.23 -0.33 -0.86
N HIS A 18 16.14 -0.14 -0.11
CA HIS A 18 16.18 0.33 1.26
C HIS A 18 17.02 -0.59 2.15
N ARG A 19 16.78 -1.91 2.07
CA ARG A 19 17.52 -2.90 2.88
C ARG A 19 19.02 -2.90 2.58
N VAL A 20 19.41 -2.69 1.32
CA VAL A 20 20.83 -2.55 0.96
C VAL A 20 21.45 -1.34 1.66
N ILE A 21 20.80 -0.17 1.56
CA ILE A 21 21.29 1.06 2.19
C ILE A 21 21.30 0.94 3.72
N GLN A 22 20.30 0.29 4.31
CA GLN A 22 20.26 0.05 5.75
C GLN A 22 21.44 -0.82 6.22
N ASN A 23 21.80 -1.85 5.45
CA ASN A 23 22.99 -2.64 5.74
C ASN A 23 24.29 -1.80 5.62
N GLU A 24 24.37 -0.91 4.64
CA GLU A 24 25.52 0.00 4.51
C GLU A 24 25.64 0.95 5.71
N ILE A 25 24.52 1.48 6.21
CA ILE A 25 24.49 2.30 7.43
C ILE A 25 25.02 1.52 8.64
N LEU A 26 24.54 0.28 8.83
CA LEU A 26 25.01 -0.58 9.93
C LEU A 26 26.52 -0.86 9.84
N VAL A 27 27.06 -1.06 8.64
CA VAL A 27 28.49 -1.27 8.44
C VAL A 27 29.30 -0.01 8.77
N HIS A 28 28.78 1.18 8.44
CA HIS A 28 29.46 2.45 8.67
C HIS A 28 29.31 3.02 10.08
N GLU A 29 28.40 2.49 10.91
CA GLU A 29 28.23 2.87 12.31
C GLU A 29 29.53 2.75 13.12
N ALA A 30 30.23 1.61 13.00
CA ALA A 30 31.52 1.41 13.67
C ALA A 30 32.62 2.39 13.19
N SER A 31 32.52 2.85 11.94
CA SER A 31 33.43 3.87 11.40
C SER A 31 33.15 5.24 12.02
N MET A 32 31.88 5.59 12.22
CA MET A 32 31.46 6.80 12.93
C MET A 32 31.98 6.81 14.37
N ASP A 33 31.88 5.69 15.09
CA ASP A 33 32.43 5.56 16.44
C ASP A 33 33.95 5.70 16.48
N THR A 34 34.63 5.13 15.50
CA THR A 34 36.09 5.24 15.36
C THR A 34 36.50 6.69 15.12
N LEU A 35 35.81 7.41 14.24
CA LEU A 35 36.06 8.82 13.95
C LEU A 35 35.78 9.71 15.16
N ASN A 36 34.67 9.48 15.87
CA ASN A 36 34.34 10.17 17.11
C ASN A 36 35.42 9.98 18.18
N SER A 37 35.90 8.74 18.33
CA SER A 37 36.96 8.40 19.28
C SER A 37 38.30 9.04 18.89
N ALA A 38 38.63 9.06 17.60
CA ALA A 38 39.83 9.73 17.10
C ALA A 38 39.79 11.24 17.33
N ALA A 39 38.64 11.89 17.07
CA ALA A 39 38.44 13.32 17.32
C ALA A 39 38.65 13.66 18.81
N LYS A 40 38.05 12.88 19.72
CA LYS A 40 38.25 13.04 21.17
C LYS A 40 39.73 12.92 21.57
N ARG A 41 40.46 11.96 20.98
CA ARG A 41 41.90 11.78 21.24
C ARG A 41 42.75 12.94 20.75
N ILE A 42 42.44 13.50 19.58
CA ILE A 42 43.13 14.67 19.02
C ILE A 42 42.96 15.88 19.95
N ILE A 43 41.72 16.15 20.35
CA ILE A 43 41.40 17.27 21.26
C ILE A 43 42.05 17.08 22.64
N ALA A 44 42.09 15.85 23.14
CA ALA A 44 42.76 15.55 24.42
C ALA A 44 44.28 15.70 24.35
N ALA A 45 44.89 15.40 23.20
CA ALA A 45 46.34 15.55 22.99
C ALA A 45 46.75 17.01 22.79
N ASP A 46 45.90 17.81 22.12
CA ASP A 46 46.12 19.25 21.94
C ASP A 46 44.78 20.01 22.03
N PRO A 47 44.48 20.62 23.20
CA PRO A 47 43.24 21.38 23.40
C PRO A 47 43.05 22.55 22.42
N SER A 48 44.11 23.07 21.81
CA SER A 48 43.99 24.16 20.83
C SER A 48 43.30 23.73 19.53
N THR A 49 43.32 22.43 19.23
CA THR A 49 42.66 21.83 18.06
C THR A 49 41.15 21.68 18.21
N ALA A 50 40.60 21.89 19.42
CA ALA A 50 39.16 21.81 19.68
C ALA A 50 38.36 22.74 18.76
N ASN A 51 38.86 23.96 18.54
CA ASN A 51 38.19 24.99 17.75
C ASN A 51 37.99 24.62 16.27
N SER A 52 38.79 23.69 15.74
CA SER A 52 38.67 23.19 14.36
C SER A 52 38.10 21.78 14.29
N THR A 53 38.44 20.90 15.22
CA THR A 53 38.08 19.48 15.21
C THR A 53 36.64 19.25 15.70
N GLN A 54 36.21 19.97 16.75
CA GLN A 54 34.87 19.79 17.32
C GLN A 54 33.75 20.15 16.33
N PRO A 55 33.80 21.29 15.61
CA PRO A 55 32.77 21.61 14.62
C PRO A 55 32.69 20.59 13.47
N MET A 56 33.82 20.00 13.08
CA MET A 56 33.86 19.00 12.01
C MET A 56 33.18 17.69 12.43
N ILE A 57 33.45 17.21 13.63
CA ILE A 57 32.82 15.98 14.14
C ILE A 57 31.34 16.20 14.47
N ASP A 58 30.97 17.38 14.99
CA ASP A 58 29.56 17.75 15.26
C ASP A 58 28.75 17.78 13.96
N LYS A 59 29.30 18.37 12.90
CA LYS A 59 28.66 18.38 11.57
C LYS A 59 28.51 16.97 11.00
N LEU A 60 29.52 16.12 11.16
CA LEU A 60 29.47 14.73 10.70
C LEU A 60 28.38 13.96 11.44
N ASN A 61 28.35 14.04 12.77
CA ASN A 61 27.33 13.40 13.60
C ASN A 61 25.92 13.89 13.28
N SER A 62 25.74 15.21 13.11
CA SER A 62 24.45 15.77 12.71
C SER A 62 23.99 15.25 11.35
N SER A 63 24.90 15.19 10.36
CA SER A 63 24.58 14.66 9.03
C SER A 63 24.26 13.16 9.06
N TRP A 64 24.95 12.39 9.91
CA TRP A 64 24.69 10.98 10.13
C TRP A 64 23.31 10.73 10.73
N HIS A 65 22.96 11.43 11.81
CA HIS A 65 21.62 11.31 12.42
C HIS A 65 20.52 11.69 11.42
N MET A 66 20.67 12.80 10.70
CA MET A 66 19.69 13.19 9.67
C MET A 66 19.53 12.13 8.58
N LEU A 67 20.60 11.44 8.19
CA LEU A 67 20.55 10.36 7.21
C LEU A 67 19.80 9.14 7.76
N VAL A 68 20.09 8.73 9.00
CA VAL A 68 19.42 7.60 9.66
C VAL A 68 17.94 7.89 9.83
N ASP A 69 17.58 9.06 10.38
CA ASP A 69 16.18 9.48 10.56
C ASP A 69 15.44 9.50 9.22
N LYS A 70 16.07 10.06 8.18
CA LYS A 70 15.45 10.12 6.85
C LYS A 70 15.25 8.73 6.25
N LEU A 71 16.16 7.80 6.51
CA LEU A 71 16.05 6.43 6.04
C LEU A 71 14.88 5.73 6.75
N GLU A 72 14.72 5.92 8.06
CA GLU A 72 13.58 5.41 8.82
C GLU A 72 12.24 5.99 8.34
N ASP A 73 12.15 7.31 8.10
CA ASP A 73 10.96 7.93 7.52
C ASP A 73 10.55 7.31 6.17
N VAL A 74 11.55 7.01 5.34
CA VAL A 74 11.35 6.37 4.04
C VAL A 74 10.91 4.92 4.21
N TRP A 75 11.42 4.20 5.22
CA TRP A 75 10.97 2.85 5.54
C TRP A 75 9.50 2.82 5.93
N VAL A 76 9.09 3.70 6.85
CA VAL A 76 7.70 3.76 7.32
C VAL A 76 6.76 3.99 6.14
N GLN A 77 7.07 4.95 5.26
CA GLN A 77 6.27 5.22 4.06
C GLN A 77 6.21 4.02 3.10
N LEU A 78 7.34 3.33 2.90
CA LEU A 78 7.41 2.16 2.04
C LEU A 78 6.62 0.96 2.58
N ASP A 79 6.73 0.68 3.88
CA ASP A 79 6.03 -0.44 4.51
C ASP A 79 4.53 -0.19 4.59
N ASP A 80 4.09 1.04 4.85
CA ASP A 80 2.68 1.43 4.78
C ASP A 80 2.12 1.28 3.37
N ALA A 81 2.84 1.80 2.36
CA ALA A 81 2.43 1.68 0.96
C ALA A 81 2.36 0.21 0.51
N ARG A 82 3.31 -0.61 0.95
CA ARG A 82 3.33 -2.05 0.66
C ARG A 82 2.15 -2.77 1.31
N LYS A 83 1.94 -2.59 2.62
CA LYS A 83 0.82 -3.23 3.35
C LYS A 83 -0.53 -2.87 2.76
N ALA A 84 -0.71 -1.60 2.42
CA ALA A 84 -1.94 -1.17 1.78
C ALA A 84 -2.10 -1.75 0.37
N ALA A 85 -1.02 -1.86 -0.41
CA ALA A 85 -1.07 -2.50 -1.71
C ALA A 85 -1.38 -4.00 -1.63
N GLU A 86 -0.82 -4.71 -0.65
CA GLU A 86 -1.10 -6.13 -0.37
C GLU A 86 -2.56 -6.33 0.07
N ASN A 87 -3.05 -5.54 1.04
CA ASN A 87 -4.39 -5.69 1.59
C ASN A 87 -5.48 -5.20 0.64
N LEU A 88 -5.39 -3.96 0.13
CA LEU A 88 -6.40 -3.45 -0.80
C LEU A 88 -6.37 -4.21 -2.12
N GLY A 89 -5.18 -4.56 -2.62
CA GLY A 89 -5.04 -5.35 -3.84
C GLY A 89 -5.78 -6.69 -3.75
N GLY A 90 -5.56 -7.45 -2.69
CA GLY A 90 -6.22 -8.74 -2.48
C GLY A 90 -7.73 -8.64 -2.30
N GLU A 91 -8.21 -7.62 -1.60
CA GLU A 91 -9.65 -7.39 -1.41
C GLU A 91 -10.33 -6.93 -2.71
N VAL A 92 -9.70 -6.05 -3.49
CA VAL A 92 -10.19 -5.65 -4.83
C VAL A 92 -10.31 -6.86 -5.76
N ASP A 93 -9.35 -7.81 -5.71
CA ASP A 93 -9.38 -9.04 -6.51
C ASP A 93 -10.56 -9.93 -6.13
N ARG A 94 -10.75 -10.12 -4.82
CA ARG A 94 -11.85 -10.91 -4.28
C ARG A 94 -13.19 -10.33 -4.71
N TRP A 95 -13.38 -9.02 -4.56
CA TRP A 95 -14.62 -8.35 -4.95
C TRP A 95 -14.84 -8.34 -6.46
N ALA A 96 -13.78 -8.20 -7.26
CA ALA A 96 -13.88 -8.26 -8.72
C ALA A 96 -14.34 -9.65 -9.20
N MET A 97 -13.82 -10.72 -8.59
CA MET A 97 -14.25 -12.10 -8.84
C MET A 97 -15.69 -12.31 -8.41
N TRP A 98 -16.06 -11.92 -7.19
CA TRP A 98 -17.44 -12.05 -6.71
C TRP A 98 -18.46 -11.32 -7.61
N LEU A 99 -18.15 -10.09 -8.05
CA LEU A 99 -19.00 -9.37 -9.00
C LEU A 99 -19.04 -10.02 -10.39
N GLN A 100 -17.97 -10.72 -10.80
CA GLN A 100 -17.98 -11.46 -12.06
C GLN A 100 -18.90 -12.68 -11.99
N ASP A 101 -18.86 -13.41 -10.88
CA ASP A 101 -19.74 -14.55 -10.65
C ASP A 101 -21.20 -14.09 -10.61
N LYS A 102 -21.49 -12.99 -9.90
CA LYS A 102 -22.86 -12.45 -9.79
C LYS A 102 -23.41 -11.89 -11.12
N ASP A 103 -22.57 -11.25 -11.92
CA ASP A 103 -22.95 -10.80 -13.27
C ASP A 103 -23.23 -11.99 -14.22
N ALA A 104 -22.48 -13.09 -14.06
CA ALA A 104 -22.74 -14.33 -14.77
C ALA A 104 -24.05 -15.00 -14.32
N ASP A 105 -24.32 -15.05 -13.02
CA ASP A 105 -25.58 -15.54 -12.45
C ASP A 105 -26.78 -14.74 -13.00
N LEU A 106 -26.71 -13.40 -12.95
CA LEU A 106 -27.73 -12.50 -13.50
C LEU A 106 -27.95 -12.72 -15.00
N SER A 107 -26.87 -12.90 -15.77
CA SER A 107 -26.94 -13.14 -17.22
C SER A 107 -27.57 -14.49 -17.59
N GLN A 108 -27.55 -15.46 -16.68
CA GLN A 108 -28.15 -16.79 -16.87
C GLN A 108 -29.66 -16.82 -16.59
N ILE A 109 -30.20 -15.81 -15.89
CA ILE A 109 -31.64 -15.62 -15.68
C ILE A 109 -32.28 -15.17 -17.02
N LYS A 110 -32.49 -16.13 -17.93
CA LYS A 110 -33.11 -15.91 -19.25
C LYS A 110 -34.62 -15.64 -19.15
N PRO A 111 -35.21 -14.97 -20.17
CA PRO A 111 -36.65 -14.74 -20.24
C PRO A 111 -37.45 -16.05 -20.21
N THR A 112 -38.56 -16.06 -19.47
CA THR A 112 -39.45 -17.19 -19.26
C THR A 112 -39.99 -17.76 -20.59
N GLY A 113 -39.64 -19.02 -20.88
CA GLY A 113 -40.29 -19.81 -21.91
C GLY A 113 -41.65 -20.34 -21.45
N GLY A 114 -42.65 -19.46 -21.32
CA GLY A 114 -44.09 -19.79 -21.36
C GLY A 114 -44.73 -20.70 -20.29
N LEU A 115 -43.99 -21.43 -19.45
CA LEU A 115 -44.55 -22.34 -18.44
C LEU A 115 -44.51 -21.76 -17.01
N PRO A 116 -45.61 -21.85 -16.22
CA PRO A 116 -45.69 -21.26 -14.87
C PRO A 116 -44.67 -21.85 -13.87
N GLU A 117 -44.42 -23.15 -13.94
CA GLU A 117 -43.48 -23.85 -13.03
C GLU A 117 -42.04 -23.35 -13.21
N THR A 118 -41.61 -23.11 -14.45
CA THR A 118 -40.29 -22.52 -14.73
C THR A 118 -40.20 -21.05 -14.35
N ALA A 119 -41.32 -20.31 -14.33
CA ALA A 119 -41.34 -18.92 -13.90
C ALA A 119 -41.22 -18.77 -12.38
N GLN A 120 -41.82 -19.69 -11.59
CA GLN A 120 -41.72 -19.67 -10.13
C GLN A 120 -40.30 -20.01 -9.66
N ALA A 121 -39.69 -21.06 -10.21
CA ALA A 121 -38.32 -21.44 -9.88
C ALA A 121 -37.32 -20.30 -10.20
N GLN A 122 -37.48 -19.64 -11.36
CA GLN A 122 -36.66 -18.49 -11.73
C GLN A 122 -36.86 -17.27 -10.79
N LEU A 123 -38.07 -17.05 -10.29
CA LEU A 123 -38.34 -16.00 -9.30
C LEU A 123 -37.68 -16.31 -7.96
N ASP A 124 -37.73 -17.57 -7.51
CA ASP A 124 -37.10 -18.00 -6.27
C ASP A 124 -35.57 -17.87 -6.38
N ASP A 125 -34.97 -18.30 -7.49
CA ASP A 125 -33.55 -18.14 -7.78
C ASP A 125 -33.14 -16.64 -7.81
N PHE A 126 -33.98 -15.79 -8.41
CA PHE A 126 -33.77 -14.34 -8.42
C PHE A 126 -33.81 -13.73 -7.01
N PHE A 127 -34.74 -14.15 -6.15
CA PHE A 127 -34.81 -13.66 -4.78
C PHE A 127 -33.61 -14.08 -3.93
N VAL A 128 -33.12 -15.31 -4.12
CA VAL A 128 -31.88 -15.78 -3.48
C VAL A 128 -30.70 -14.92 -3.92
N LEU A 129 -30.53 -14.72 -5.23
CA LEU A 129 -29.46 -13.91 -5.79
C LEU A 129 -29.50 -12.46 -5.29
N LYS A 130 -30.71 -11.86 -5.25
CA LYS A 130 -30.92 -10.52 -4.73
C LYS A 130 -30.58 -10.42 -3.24
N ALA A 131 -30.96 -11.42 -2.44
CA ALA A 131 -30.63 -11.46 -1.03
C ALA A 131 -29.12 -11.57 -0.79
N GLU A 132 -28.41 -12.38 -1.59
CA GLU A 132 -26.95 -12.48 -1.52
C GLU A 132 -26.24 -11.16 -1.87
N ILE A 133 -26.73 -10.44 -2.88
CA ILE A 133 -26.20 -9.12 -3.26
C ILE A 133 -26.43 -8.10 -2.14
N GLU A 134 -27.64 -8.08 -1.57
CA GLU A 134 -28.01 -7.18 -0.48
C GLU A 134 -27.19 -7.44 0.78
N GLN A 135 -26.93 -8.71 1.11
CA GLN A 135 -26.12 -9.11 2.26
C GLN A 135 -24.66 -8.64 2.14
N ASN A 136 -24.09 -8.67 0.93
CA ASN A 136 -22.70 -8.30 0.70
C ASN A 136 -22.49 -6.80 0.44
N ARG A 137 -23.55 -6.05 0.10
CA ARG A 137 -23.50 -4.61 -0.17
C ARG A 137 -22.72 -3.83 0.89
N PRO A 138 -22.99 -3.95 2.21
CA PRO A 138 -22.32 -3.12 3.21
C PRO A 138 -20.81 -3.35 3.25
N ALA A 139 -20.36 -4.58 3.05
CA ALA A 139 -18.94 -4.94 3.07
C ALA A 139 -18.21 -4.40 1.83
N LEU A 140 -18.83 -4.49 0.65
CA LEU A 140 -18.29 -3.92 -0.58
C LEU A 140 -18.24 -2.38 -0.53
N GLU A 141 -19.29 -1.72 -0.03
CA GLU A 141 -19.32 -0.26 0.13
C GLU A 141 -18.25 0.24 1.11
N ALA A 142 -18.10 -0.42 2.27
CA ALA A 142 -17.04 -0.10 3.23
C ALA A 142 -15.63 -0.27 2.63
N HIS A 143 -15.45 -1.30 1.77
CA HIS A 143 -14.20 -1.50 1.05
C HIS A 143 -13.95 -0.39 0.01
N LEU A 144 -14.98 0.01 -0.75
CA LEU A 144 -14.89 1.11 -1.71
C LEU A 144 -14.61 2.45 -1.03
N GLU A 145 -15.15 2.69 0.17
CA GLU A 145 -14.84 3.89 0.96
C GLU A 145 -13.38 3.87 1.46
N THR A 146 -12.93 2.72 1.98
CA THR A 146 -11.53 2.52 2.41
C THR A 146 -10.56 2.70 1.25
N ALA A 147 -10.89 2.13 0.09
CA ALA A 147 -10.16 2.37 -1.14
C ALA A 147 -10.16 3.86 -1.46
N THR A 148 -11.31 4.52 -1.55
CA THR A 148 -11.41 5.96 -1.86
C THR A 148 -10.56 6.84 -0.94
N LYS A 149 -10.53 6.55 0.37
CA LYS A 149 -9.69 7.28 1.33
C LYS A 149 -8.19 7.03 1.11
N TYR A 150 -7.80 5.80 0.83
CA TYR A 150 -6.42 5.49 0.45
C TYR A 150 -6.03 6.17 -0.87
N LEU A 151 -6.99 6.25 -1.81
CA LEU A 151 -6.86 6.88 -3.12
C LEU A 151 -6.79 8.41 -3.05
N SER A 152 -7.32 9.06 -2.01
CA SER A 152 -7.19 10.52 -1.82
C SER A 152 -5.80 10.92 -1.35
N ASP A 153 -5.12 10.03 -0.65
CA ASP A 153 -3.79 10.27 -0.06
C ASP A 153 -2.65 9.80 -0.98
N SER A 154 -2.94 8.91 -1.95
CA SER A 154 -1.99 8.38 -2.94
C SER A 154 -2.07 9.09 -4.30
N ASP A 155 -1.00 9.04 -5.11
CA ASP A 155 -1.01 9.57 -6.48
C ASP A 155 -2.08 8.88 -7.35
N ARG A 156 -2.83 9.70 -8.11
CA ARG A 156 -3.98 9.29 -8.94
C ARG A 156 -3.67 8.25 -10.03
N ASP A 157 -2.40 7.97 -10.28
CA ASP A 157 -1.92 7.02 -11.29
C ASP A 157 -1.58 5.62 -10.74
N SER A 158 -1.78 5.38 -9.43
CA SER A 158 -1.60 4.04 -8.85
C SER A 158 -2.56 3.02 -9.47
N TRP A 159 -2.07 1.82 -9.81
CA TRP A 159 -2.90 0.75 -10.40
C TRP A 159 -4.09 0.35 -9.52
N ILE A 160 -4.00 0.56 -8.20
CA ILE A 160 -5.11 0.36 -7.25
C ILE A 160 -6.24 1.35 -7.53
N VAL A 161 -5.92 2.58 -7.95
CA VAL A 161 -6.89 3.60 -8.37
C VAL A 161 -7.67 3.10 -9.58
N GLN A 162 -6.96 2.63 -10.60
CA GLN A 162 -7.60 2.13 -11.81
C GLN A 162 -8.50 0.93 -11.50
N ARG A 163 -8.04 -0.04 -10.69
CA ARG A 163 -8.85 -1.21 -10.33
C ARG A 163 -10.02 -0.87 -9.43
N GLY A 164 -9.85 0.02 -8.46
CA GLY A 164 -10.93 0.51 -7.59
C GLY A 164 -12.02 1.23 -8.40
N VAL A 165 -11.64 2.09 -9.35
CA VAL A 165 -12.58 2.76 -10.24
C VAL A 165 -13.36 1.76 -11.10
N GLN A 166 -12.71 0.73 -11.65
CA GLN A 166 -13.40 -0.33 -12.40
C GLN A 166 -14.36 -1.13 -11.50
N LEU A 167 -13.96 -1.42 -10.25
CA LEU A 167 -14.78 -2.12 -9.28
C LEU A 167 -16.04 -1.32 -8.94
N THR A 168 -15.91 -0.01 -8.67
CA THR A 168 -17.05 0.89 -8.45
C THR A 168 -18.00 0.92 -9.65
N LYS A 169 -17.45 1.04 -10.87
CA LYS A 169 -18.26 1.05 -12.09
C LYS A 169 -19.06 -0.25 -12.24
N LYS A 170 -18.43 -1.40 -11.98
CA LYS A 170 -19.10 -2.71 -12.06
C LYS A 170 -20.16 -2.87 -10.98
N TRP A 171 -19.89 -2.39 -9.76
CA TRP A 171 -20.87 -2.39 -8.68
C TRP A 171 -22.15 -1.61 -9.04
N ILE A 172 -21.98 -0.40 -9.61
CA ILE A 172 -23.11 0.43 -10.07
C ILE A 172 -23.92 -0.29 -11.16
N GLN A 173 -23.26 -1.01 -12.07
CA GLN A 173 -23.94 -1.77 -13.13
C GLN A 173 -24.79 -2.91 -12.54
N VAL A 174 -24.25 -3.68 -11.60
CA VAL A 174 -24.97 -4.78 -10.94
C VAL A 174 -26.15 -4.25 -10.12
N MET A 175 -26.02 -3.07 -9.51
CA MET A 175 -27.10 -2.41 -8.77
C MET A 175 -28.19 -1.80 -9.67
N GLY A 176 -27.87 -1.49 -10.93
CA GLY A 176 -28.80 -0.92 -11.90
C GLY A 176 -29.48 -1.93 -12.82
N SER A 177 -29.07 -3.21 -12.77
CA SER A 177 -29.65 -4.33 -13.53
C SER A 177 -30.71 -5.06 -12.70
#